data_AF-A0A087U5Y3-F1
#
_entry.id   AF-A0A087U5Y3-F1
#
_cell.length_a   1.000
_cell.length_b   1.000
_cell.length_c   1.000
_cell.angle_alpha   90.00
_cell.angle_beta   90.00
_cell.angle_gamma   90.00
#
_symmetry.space_group_name_H-M   'P 1'
#
loop_
_entity.id
_entity.type
_entity.pdbx_description
1 polymer ?
#
loop_
_entity_poly.entity_id
_entity_poly.type
_entity_poly.pdbx_seq_one_letter_code
_entity_poly.pdbx_strand_id
1 'polypeptide(L)'
;MEYFEFFFKVIQKEAEKFNLPHAIAHFTELKDDANFDIASNRCAYIYRYATNTLYYMNKHISNFFLECPEVIQIFQEWSVKGVNFTSISSGPGIEFFAFVMSLKDYKSIKIQEFFKSVKILSKFGAWRNTMNIMLDIIEAGEFKCLEHGILNRKNIDLVQICPFSPKLNGVVQ
;
A
#
# COMPACT_ATOMS: atom_id res chain seq x y z
N MET A 1 16.18 9.30 -1.45
CA MET A 1 15.82 10.46 -0.61
C MET A 1 14.33 10.77 -0.74
N GLU A 2 13.79 10.90 -1.95
CA GLU A 2 12.37 11.27 -2.14
C GLU A 2 11.35 10.30 -1.50
N TYR A 3 11.58 8.99 -1.52
CA TYR A 3 10.69 8.01 -0.84
C TYR A 3 10.70 8.16 0.69
N PHE A 4 11.87 8.47 1.26
CA PHE A 4 12.01 8.66 2.70
C PHE A 4 11.25 9.92 3.14
N GLU A 5 11.41 11.03 2.41
CA GLU A 5 10.68 12.27 2.65
C GLU A 5 9.17 12.08 2.53
N PHE A 6 8.73 11.34 1.50
CA PHE A 6 7.32 10.99 1.31
C PHE A 6 6.75 10.24 2.52
N PHE A 7 7.39 9.15 2.94
CA PHE A 7 6.90 8.36 4.07
C PHE A 7 7.02 9.11 5.40
N PHE A 8 8.01 9.98 5.56
CA PHE A 8 8.11 10.85 6.73
C PHE A 8 6.94 11.83 6.80
N LYS A 9 6.55 12.44 5.66
CA LYS A 9 5.33 13.27 5.59
C LYS A 9 4.06 12.50 5.89
N VAL A 10 3.94 11.25 5.42
CA VAL A 10 2.79 10.38 5.76
C VAL A 10 2.73 10.17 7.27
N ILE A 11 3.86 9.86 7.91
CA ILE A 11 3.95 9.70 9.37
C ILE A 11 3.54 10.99 10.09
N GLN A 12 4.04 12.15 9.65
CA GLN A 12 3.69 13.45 10.26
C GLN A 12 2.19 13.73 10.19
N LYS A 13 1.59 13.63 9.00
CA LYS A 13 0.15 13.86 8.81
C LYS A 13 -0.70 12.86 9.58
N GLU A 14 -0.25 11.61 9.69
CA GLU A 14 -0.97 10.60 10.46
C GLU A 14 -0.85 10.87 11.97
N ALA A 15 0.34 11.24 12.46
CA ALA A 15 0.54 11.62 13.86
C ALA A 15 -0.27 12.86 14.25
N GLU A 16 -0.34 13.88 13.38
CA GLU A 16 -1.18 15.06 13.56
C GLU A 16 -2.66 14.69 13.62
N LYS A 17 -3.15 13.89 12.65
CA LYS A 17 -4.56 13.47 12.57
C LYS A 17 -5.04 12.74 13.81
N PHE A 18 -4.17 11.94 14.44
CA PHE A 18 -4.52 11.12 15.60
C PHE A 18 -3.96 11.67 16.93
N ASN A 19 -3.48 12.92 16.94
CA ASN A 19 -2.92 13.60 18.10
C ASN A 19 -1.92 12.70 18.87
N LEU A 20 -0.85 12.28 18.18
CA LEU A 20 0.22 11.44 18.73
C LEU A 20 1.44 12.30 19.11
N PRO A 21 1.44 12.98 20.28
CA PRO A 21 2.61 13.73 20.73
C PRO A 21 3.75 12.75 20.99
N HIS A 22 4.92 13.01 20.41
CA HIS A 22 6.17 12.24 20.59
C HIS A 22 6.27 10.86 19.93
N ALA A 23 5.55 10.64 18.83
CA ALA A 23 5.47 9.34 18.19
C ALA A 23 6.83 8.75 17.73
N ILE A 24 7.85 9.58 17.41
CA ILE A 24 9.16 9.10 16.93
C ILE A 24 9.87 8.17 17.93
N ALA A 25 9.76 8.42 19.24
CA ALA A 25 10.45 7.60 20.25
C ALA A 25 9.88 6.17 20.37
N HIS A 26 8.60 5.96 20.02
CA HIS A 26 7.95 4.65 20.05
C HIS A 26 8.08 3.88 18.73
N PHE A 27 8.56 4.50 17.65
CA PHE A 27 8.61 3.87 16.33
C PHE A 27 9.69 2.79 16.19
N THR A 28 10.57 2.66 17.17
CA THR A 28 11.63 1.64 17.22
C THR A 28 11.14 0.29 17.80
N GLU A 29 10.02 0.26 18.52
CA GLU A 29 9.56 -0.90 19.31
C GLU A 29 8.32 -1.60 18.74
N LEU A 30 8.14 -1.61 17.42
CA LEU A 30 7.02 -2.35 16.82
C LEU A 30 7.13 -3.85 17.12
N LYS A 31 6.11 -4.41 17.78
CA LYS A 31 5.96 -5.84 18.06
C LYS A 31 5.50 -6.62 16.82
N ASP A 32 5.86 -7.89 16.74
CA ASP A 32 5.52 -8.76 15.61
C ASP A 32 4.00 -9.00 15.46
N ASP A 33 3.25 -8.94 16.56
CA ASP A 33 1.80 -9.11 16.62
C ASP A 33 1.04 -7.77 16.74
N ALA A 34 1.68 -6.65 16.37
CA ALA A 34 1.11 -5.33 16.52
C ALA A 34 -0.27 -5.19 15.86
N ASN A 35 -1.20 -4.59 16.59
CA ASN A 35 -2.50 -4.23 16.06
C ASN A 35 -2.40 -2.94 15.23
N PHE A 36 -2.55 -3.04 13.92
CA PHE A 36 -2.49 -1.88 13.01
C PHE A 36 -3.79 -1.08 12.93
N ASP A 37 -4.81 -1.40 13.72
CA ASP A 37 -5.90 -0.45 13.98
C ASP A 37 -5.44 0.74 14.83
N ILE A 38 -4.33 0.59 15.56
CA ILE A 38 -3.68 1.65 16.34
C ILE A 38 -2.78 2.50 15.44
N ALA A 39 -2.99 3.82 15.43
CA ALA A 39 -2.26 4.76 14.57
C ALA A 39 -0.74 4.79 14.84
N SER A 40 -0.31 4.75 16.10
CA SER A 40 1.12 4.72 16.45
C SER A 40 1.83 3.49 15.88
N ASN A 41 1.17 2.32 15.86
CA ASN A 41 1.72 1.10 15.26
C ASN A 41 1.86 1.21 13.74
N ARG A 42 0.91 1.86 13.06
CA ARG A 42 1.03 2.13 11.62
C ARG A 42 2.18 3.08 11.34
N CYS A 43 2.30 4.18 12.09
CA CYS A 43 3.43 5.10 11.94
C CYS A 43 4.79 4.42 12.21
N ALA A 44 4.88 3.58 13.25
CA ALA A 44 6.06 2.78 13.55
C ALA A 44 6.42 1.81 12.41
N TYR A 45 5.41 1.15 11.84
CA TYR A 45 5.60 0.28 10.68
C TYR A 45 6.13 1.06 9.47
N ILE A 46 5.53 2.22 9.15
CA ILE A 46 5.98 3.05 8.03
C ILE A 46 7.44 3.46 8.23
N TYR A 47 7.78 3.92 9.44
CA TYR A 47 9.13 4.34 9.78
C TYR A 47 10.16 3.22 9.60
N ARG A 48 9.86 2.01 10.09
CA ARG A 48 10.79 0.88 10.07
C ARG A 48 10.90 0.20 8.70
N TYR A 49 9.78 0.08 7.99
CA TYR A 49 9.67 -0.86 6.88
C TYR A 49 9.33 -0.22 5.54
N ALA A 50 8.65 0.94 5.48
CA ALA A 50 8.06 1.40 4.22
C ALA A 50 9.08 1.59 3.10
N THR A 51 10.22 2.22 3.41
CA THR A 51 11.30 2.44 2.43
C THR A 51 11.87 1.11 1.94
N ASN A 52 12.13 0.16 2.84
CA ASN A 52 12.69 -1.15 2.49
C ASN A 52 11.69 -1.98 1.69
N THR A 53 10.42 -2.01 2.10
CA THR A 53 9.33 -2.67 1.37
C THR A 53 9.22 -2.10 -0.03
N LEU A 54 9.25 -0.77 -0.18
CA LEU A 54 9.19 -0.12 -1.48
C LEU A 54 10.36 -0.53 -2.37
N TYR A 55 11.60 -0.43 -1.89
CA TYR A 55 12.77 -0.81 -2.69
C TYR A 55 12.77 -2.29 -3.06
N TYR A 56 12.48 -3.16 -2.10
CA TYR A 56 12.45 -4.60 -2.30
C TYR A 56 11.39 -4.98 -3.33
N MET A 57 10.14 -4.58 -3.10
CA MET A 57 9.05 -4.88 -4.01
C MET A 57 9.31 -4.27 -5.38
N ASN A 58 9.81 -3.03 -5.43
CA ASN A 58 10.02 -2.39 -6.72
C ASN A 58 11.03 -3.18 -7.58
N LYS A 59 12.15 -3.55 -6.99
CA LYS A 59 13.19 -4.35 -7.66
C LYS A 59 12.65 -5.70 -8.13
N HIS A 60 11.94 -6.42 -7.27
CA HIS A 60 11.50 -7.78 -7.58
C HIS A 60 10.35 -7.82 -8.59
N ILE A 61 9.38 -6.91 -8.49
CA ILE A 61 8.28 -6.81 -9.46
C ILE A 61 8.82 -6.37 -10.82
N SER A 62 9.76 -5.42 -10.85
CA SER A 62 10.41 -5.02 -12.09
C SER A 62 11.14 -6.21 -12.72
N ASN A 63 11.98 -6.92 -11.98
CA ASN A 63 12.66 -8.11 -12.53
C ASN A 63 11.66 -9.17 -13.03
N PHE A 64 10.57 -9.39 -12.29
CA PHE A 64 9.53 -10.34 -12.69
C PHE A 64 8.86 -9.96 -14.02
N PHE A 65 8.57 -8.68 -14.26
CA PHE A 65 8.02 -8.24 -15.55
C PHE A 65 9.01 -8.36 -16.71
N LEU A 66 10.32 -8.23 -16.44
CA LEU A 66 11.36 -8.47 -17.45
C LEU A 66 11.50 -9.95 -17.80
N GLU A 67 11.44 -10.81 -16.78
CA GLU A 67 11.64 -12.26 -16.92
C GLU A 67 10.39 -12.98 -17.45
N CYS A 68 9.20 -12.44 -17.20
CA CYS A 68 7.92 -13.02 -17.60
C CYS A 68 7.03 -12.00 -18.37
N PRO A 69 7.38 -11.61 -19.61
CA PRO A 69 6.61 -10.62 -20.37
C PRO A 69 5.14 -10.97 -20.60
N GLU A 70 4.81 -12.26 -20.65
CA GLU A 70 3.44 -12.77 -20.76
C GLU A 70 2.54 -12.31 -19.61
N VAL A 71 3.12 -12.05 -18.44
CA VAL A 71 2.39 -11.57 -17.27
C VAL A 71 1.90 -10.14 -17.47
N ILE A 72 2.57 -9.33 -18.30
CA ILE A 72 2.12 -7.98 -18.65
C ILE A 72 0.74 -8.04 -19.33
N GLN A 73 0.52 -9.02 -20.22
CA GLN A 73 -0.75 -9.20 -20.90
C GLN A 73 -1.86 -9.58 -19.90
N ILE A 74 -1.57 -10.49 -18.95
CA ILE A 74 -2.50 -10.85 -17.88
C ILE A 74 -2.90 -9.62 -17.05
N PHE A 75 -1.93 -8.80 -16.66
CA PHE A 75 -2.21 -7.58 -15.92
C PHE A 75 -3.04 -6.58 -16.74
N GLN A 76 -2.75 -6.41 -18.03
CA GLN A 76 -3.57 -5.57 -18.93
C GLN A 76 -5.03 -6.03 -18.94
N GLU A 77 -5.29 -7.33 -19.05
CA GLU A 77 -6.65 -7.88 -19.04
C GLU A 77 -7.37 -7.71 -17.70
N TRP A 78 -6.66 -7.86 -16.58
CA TRP A 78 -7.22 -7.66 -15.24
C TRP A 78 -7.59 -6.21 -14.97
N SER A 79 -6.76 -5.30 -15.47
CA SER A 79 -6.89 -3.87 -15.28
C SER A 79 -8.22 -3.31 -15.81
N VAL A 80 -8.78 -3.93 -16.85
CA VAL A 80 -10.06 -3.55 -17.45
C VAL A 80 -11.26 -4.00 -16.60
N LYS A 81 -11.11 -5.04 -15.79
CA LYS A 81 -12.17 -5.67 -14.98
C LYS A 81 -12.18 -5.21 -13.52
N GLY A 82 -11.19 -4.41 -13.14
CA GLY A 82 -10.92 -4.05 -11.75
C GLY A 82 -9.98 -5.05 -11.09
N VAL A 83 -9.09 -4.54 -10.24
CA VAL A 83 -7.99 -5.31 -9.65
C VAL A 83 -8.22 -5.48 -8.16
N ASN A 84 -8.17 -6.72 -7.68
CA ASN A 84 -8.04 -7.00 -6.25
C ASN A 84 -6.55 -7.14 -5.94
N PHE A 85 -6.01 -6.22 -5.14
CA PHE A 85 -4.64 -6.27 -4.68
C PHE A 85 -4.62 -6.84 -3.26
N THR A 86 -4.01 -8.01 -3.09
CA THR A 86 -3.82 -8.61 -1.77
C THR A 86 -2.47 -8.21 -1.22
N SER A 87 -2.47 -7.64 -0.01
CA SER A 87 -1.24 -7.35 0.69
C SER A 87 -0.54 -8.63 1.15
N ILE A 88 0.77 -8.70 0.94
CA ILE A 88 1.62 -9.83 1.34
C ILE A 88 2.29 -9.61 2.70
N SER A 89 2.27 -8.38 3.21
CA SER A 89 2.74 -8.03 4.55
C SER A 89 1.68 -7.27 5.35
N SER A 90 2.11 -6.48 6.33
CA SER A 90 1.23 -5.68 7.18
C SER A 90 0.99 -4.26 6.67
N GLY A 91 1.60 -3.86 5.54
CA GLY A 91 1.54 -2.50 4.99
C GLY A 91 0.83 -2.39 3.64
N PRO A 92 -0.47 -2.71 3.53
CA PRO A 92 -1.20 -2.86 2.25
C PRO A 92 -1.08 -1.66 1.30
N GLY A 93 -1.19 -0.43 1.82
CA GLY A 93 -1.08 0.78 1.01
C GLY A 93 0.33 1.04 0.48
N ILE A 94 1.35 0.66 1.27
CA ILE A 94 2.77 0.80 0.89
C ILE A 94 3.11 -0.19 -0.22
N GLU A 95 2.64 -1.44 -0.11
CA GLU A 95 2.91 -2.48 -1.10
C GLU A 95 2.24 -2.19 -2.43
N PHE A 96 0.97 -1.76 -2.40
CA PHE A 96 0.27 -1.35 -3.61
C PHE A 96 0.97 -0.18 -4.27
N PHE A 97 1.39 0.81 -3.47
CA PHE A 97 2.18 1.93 -3.98
C PHE A 97 3.51 1.47 -4.59
N ALA A 98 4.23 0.56 -3.95
CA ALA A 98 5.47 -0.01 -4.50
C ALA A 98 5.23 -0.75 -5.83
N PHE A 99 4.13 -1.50 -5.93
CA PHE A 99 3.71 -2.17 -7.16
C PHE A 99 3.44 -1.17 -8.30
N VAL A 100 2.69 -0.10 -8.02
CA VAL A 100 2.44 0.99 -8.99
C VAL A 100 3.74 1.63 -9.44
N MET A 101 4.65 1.86 -8.49
CA MET A 101 5.96 2.43 -8.76
C MET A 101 6.83 1.53 -9.65
N SER A 102 6.68 0.20 -9.60
CA SER A 102 7.35 -0.71 -10.53
C SER A 102 6.82 -0.61 -11.94
N LEU A 103 5.51 -0.42 -12.08
CA LEU A 103 4.89 -0.37 -13.39
C LEU A 103 5.33 0.88 -14.17
N LYS A 104 5.67 1.98 -13.49
CA LYS A 104 6.00 3.29 -14.10
C LYS A 104 7.13 3.22 -15.13
N ASP A 105 8.07 2.30 -14.92
CA ASP A 105 9.24 2.18 -15.78
C ASP A 105 8.94 1.36 -17.06
N TYR A 106 7.73 0.77 -17.16
CA TYR A 106 7.28 -0.01 -18.32
C TYR A 106 6.42 0.82 -19.26
N LYS A 107 7.03 1.44 -20.27
CA LYS A 107 6.34 2.29 -21.27
C LYS A 107 5.22 1.58 -22.05
N SER A 108 5.26 0.25 -22.15
CA SER A 108 4.21 -0.57 -22.78
C SER A 108 2.95 -0.68 -21.93
N ILE A 109 3.04 -0.34 -20.64
CA ILE A 109 1.96 -0.37 -19.68
C ILE A 109 1.40 1.06 -19.59
N LYS A 110 0.18 1.25 -20.11
CA LYS A 110 -0.56 2.50 -19.90
C LYS A 110 -1.16 2.52 -18.50
N ILE A 111 -0.36 2.74 -17.48
CA ILE A 111 -0.75 2.63 -16.06
C ILE A 111 -2.00 3.44 -15.71
N GLN A 112 -2.20 4.57 -16.39
CA GLN A 112 -3.39 5.42 -16.24
C GLN A 112 -4.69 4.68 -16.61
N GLU A 113 -4.62 3.75 -17.56
CA GLU A 113 -5.73 2.87 -17.95
C GLU A 113 -5.89 1.67 -17.00
N PHE A 114 -4.89 1.38 -16.15
CA PHE A 114 -4.85 0.14 -15.37
C PHE A 114 -5.68 0.17 -14.09
N PHE A 115 -5.92 1.35 -13.53
CA PHE A 115 -6.54 1.50 -12.22
C PHE A 115 -7.91 2.14 -12.34
N LYS A 116 -8.82 1.51 -13.09
CA LYS A 116 -10.24 1.93 -13.11
C LYS A 116 -10.90 1.73 -11.75
N SER A 117 -10.61 0.61 -11.10
CA SER A 117 -11.05 0.28 -9.75
C SER A 117 -10.08 -0.72 -9.13
N VAL A 118 -9.51 -0.39 -7.99
CA VAL A 118 -8.59 -1.22 -7.21
C VAL A 118 -9.18 -1.43 -5.84
N LYS A 119 -9.29 -2.69 -5.42
CA LYS A 119 -9.62 -3.07 -4.05
C LYS A 119 -8.38 -3.64 -3.39
N ILE A 120 -7.88 -2.95 -2.37
CA ILE A 120 -6.75 -3.42 -1.57
C ILE A 120 -7.30 -4.17 -0.37
N LEU A 121 -6.99 -5.45 -0.28
CA LEU A 121 -7.46 -6.32 0.78
C LEU A 121 -6.49 -6.24 1.97
N SER A 122 -7.01 -5.91 3.15
CA SER A 122 -6.22 -5.83 4.39
C SER A 122 -6.94 -6.46 5.58
N LYS A 123 -6.18 -7.09 6.48
CA LYS A 123 -6.69 -7.56 7.78
C LYS A 123 -7.14 -6.39 8.68
N PHE A 124 -6.48 -5.24 8.59
CA PHE A 124 -6.72 -4.08 9.45
C PHE A 124 -7.30 -2.93 8.63
N GLY A 125 -8.58 -2.62 8.86
CA GLY A 125 -9.30 -1.61 8.08
C GLY A 125 -8.75 -0.20 8.27
N ALA A 126 -8.10 0.09 9.40
CA ALA A 126 -7.58 1.41 9.69
C ALA A 126 -6.45 1.86 8.75
N TRP A 127 -5.81 0.95 7.99
CA TRP A 127 -4.87 1.30 6.91
C TRP A 127 -5.49 2.21 5.85
N ARG A 128 -6.82 2.23 5.71
CA ARG A 128 -7.53 3.19 4.85
C ARG A 128 -7.17 4.63 5.20
N ASN A 129 -6.93 4.94 6.48
CA ASN A 129 -6.53 6.28 6.90
C ASN A 129 -5.15 6.67 6.37
N THR A 130 -4.16 5.81 6.59
CA THR A 130 -2.80 6.00 6.08
C THR A 130 -2.79 6.10 4.57
N MET A 131 -3.57 5.25 3.90
CA MET A 131 -3.68 5.25 2.45
C MET A 131 -4.26 6.57 1.93
N ASN A 132 -5.33 7.07 2.55
CA ASN A 132 -5.90 8.36 2.16
C ASN A 132 -4.90 9.50 2.33
N ILE A 133 -4.08 9.47 3.38
CA ILE A 133 -2.99 10.45 3.57
C ILE A 133 -1.94 10.34 2.45
N MET A 134 -1.53 9.12 2.08
CA MET A 134 -0.61 8.90 0.96
C MET A 134 -1.19 9.47 -0.34
N LEU A 135 -2.46 9.20 -0.63
CA LEU A 135 -3.15 9.72 -1.81
C LEU A 135 -3.25 11.24 -1.78
N ASP A 136 -3.54 11.86 -0.64
CA ASP A 136 -3.60 13.32 -0.51
C ASP A 136 -2.26 13.99 -0.85
N ILE A 137 -1.14 13.41 -0.40
CA ILE A 137 0.22 13.90 -0.71
C ILE A 137 0.51 13.76 -2.22
N ILE A 138 0.12 12.65 -2.84
CA ILE A 138 0.32 12.38 -4.27
C ILE A 138 -0.55 13.33 -5.12
N GLU A 139 -1.83 13.47 -4.77
CA GLU A 139 -2.78 14.36 -5.45
C GLU A 139 -2.39 15.83 -5.28
N ALA A 140 -1.74 16.21 -4.18
CA ALA A 140 -1.17 17.56 -4.02
C ALA A 140 0.09 17.80 -4.87
N GLY A 141 0.62 16.78 -5.56
CA GLY A 141 1.86 16.88 -6.34
C GLY A 141 3.12 16.99 -5.48
N GLU A 142 3.03 16.67 -4.19
CA GLU A 142 4.16 16.74 -3.25
C GLU A 142 5.11 15.55 -3.39
N PHE A 143 4.75 14.54 -4.19
CA PHE A 143 5.57 13.39 -4.55
C PHE A 143 5.80 13.37 -6.06
N LYS A 144 7.03 13.67 -6.51
CA LYS A 144 7.36 13.87 -7.92
C LYS A 144 7.72 12.57 -8.65
N CYS A 145 8.02 11.53 -7.89
CA CYS A 145 8.36 10.21 -8.39
C CYS A 145 7.22 9.47 -9.11
N LEU A 146 5.99 9.98 -9.03
CA LEU A 146 4.80 9.46 -9.70
C LEU A 146 4.09 10.60 -10.43
N GLU A 147 3.69 10.38 -11.69
CA GLU A 147 2.92 11.38 -12.44
C GLU A 147 1.55 11.61 -11.79
N HIS A 148 1.10 12.87 -11.83
CA HIS A 148 -0.19 13.25 -11.29
C HIS A 148 -1.32 12.49 -12.00
N GLY A 149 -2.28 11.98 -11.21
CA GLY A 149 -3.44 11.26 -11.72
C GLY A 149 -3.25 9.75 -11.96
N ILE A 150 -2.04 9.19 -11.81
CA ILE A 150 -1.85 7.72 -11.85
C ILE A 150 -2.58 7.04 -10.69
N LEU A 151 -2.49 7.61 -9.49
CA LEU A 151 -3.26 7.18 -8.33
C LEU A 151 -4.26 8.26 -7.95
N ASN A 152 -5.50 7.84 -7.76
CA ASN A 152 -6.60 8.71 -7.37
C ASN A 152 -7.51 7.97 -6.40
N ARG A 153 -7.91 8.63 -5.32
CA ARG A 153 -8.88 8.14 -4.34
C ARG A 153 -10.21 7.65 -4.92
N LYS A 154 -10.62 8.16 -6.08
CA LYS A 154 -11.85 7.71 -6.76
C LYS A 154 -11.80 6.25 -7.20
N ASN A 155 -10.60 5.74 -7.45
CA ASN A 155 -10.43 4.44 -8.07
C ASN A 155 -9.79 3.43 -7.13
N ILE A 156 -9.51 3.80 -5.88
CA ILE A 156 -8.82 2.91 -4.94
C ILE A 156 -9.60 2.84 -3.64
N ASP A 157 -10.00 1.62 -3.28
CA ASP A 157 -10.66 1.32 -2.02
C ASP A 157 -9.82 0.32 -1.23
N LEU A 158 -9.65 0.58 0.07
CA LEU A 158 -9.08 -0.40 0.98
C LEU A 158 -10.23 -1.11 1.69
N VAL A 159 -10.32 -2.42 1.48
CA VAL A 159 -11.37 -3.28 2.02
C VAL A 159 -10.79 -4.13 3.14
N GLN A 160 -11.40 -4.03 4.33
CA GLN A 160 -11.06 -4.93 5.41
C GLN A 160 -11.59 -6.32 5.11
N ILE A 161 -10.71 -7.31 5.06
CA ILE A 161 -11.09 -8.72 5.06
C ILE A 161 -11.17 -9.17 6.52
N CYS A 162 -12.34 -9.68 6.94
CA CYS A 162 -12.41 -10.36 8.22
C CYS A 162 -11.46 -11.57 8.16
N PRO A 163 -10.55 -11.75 9.12
CA PRO A 163 -9.85 -13.02 9.23
C PRO A 163 -10.94 -14.10 9.30
N PHE A 164 -10.80 -15.15 8.50
CA PHE A 164 -11.66 -16.33 8.61
C PHE A 164 -11.78 -16.65 10.10
N SER A 165 -12.96 -16.44 10.67
CA SER A 165 -13.27 -17.06 11.95
C SER A 165 -13.30 -18.53 11.63
N PRO A 166 -12.37 -19.36 12.15
CA PRO A 166 -12.61 -20.78 12.15
C PRO A 166 -13.73 -20.94 13.17
N LYS A 167 -14.97 -20.74 12.75
CA LYS A 167 -16.02 -21.59 13.28
C LYS A 167 -15.60 -22.97 12.83
N LEU A 168 -14.82 -23.63 13.68
CA LEU A 168 -14.84 -25.08 13.81
C LEU A 168 -16.33 -25.39 13.87
N ASN A 169 -16.88 -25.75 12.71
CA ASN A 169 -18.20 -26.31 12.63
C ASN A 169 -18.14 -27.49 13.59
N GLY A 170 -18.83 -27.32 14.72
CA GLY A 170 -19.34 -28.46 15.42
C GLY A 170 -20.04 -29.37 14.41
N VAL A 171 -20.02 -30.66 14.77
CA VAL A 171 -20.68 -31.77 14.10
C VAL A 171 -19.85 -32.44 13.00
N VAL A 172 -19.09 -33.46 13.41
CA VAL A 172 -19.48 -34.83 13.05
C VAL A 172 -19.60 -35.62 14.35
N GLN A 173 -20.76 -36.24 14.51
CA GLN A 173 -21.17 -37.13 15.59
C GLN A 173 -20.28 -38.37 15.69
#